data_AF-A0AAU2U633-F1
#
_entry.id   AF-A0AAU2U633-F1
#
_cell.length_a   1.000
_cell.length_b   1.000
_cell.length_c   1.000
_cell.angle_alpha   90.00
_cell.angle_beta   90.00
_cell.angle_gamma   90.00
#
_symmetry.space_group_name_H-M   'P 1'
#
loop_
_entity.id
_entity.type
_entity.pdbx_description
1 polymer ?
#
loop_
_entity_poly.entity_id
_entity_poly.type
_entity_poly.pdbx_seq_one_letter_code
_entity_poly.pdbx_strand_id
1 'polypeptide(L)'
;MSLDQRLVQTAVMGSAESEIPVLLPMRAERARAYRQTHAEDTFWCGQWLGGCRGRLTIKVPDGKVAHFAHVPGPGRVTCHRTSMGVSGADHLFIKQQILAWLAGQNIVTTARLPEDADRLGRELLFEPGGHGCLRLLLESDAALPTAEEGTQLLLGPHIAHDPHQLTLHGYGLRVRCDTDGDTRRVMIGTQLHGRTEWHTLDACSLTSWGLSTPAVEEVRRLRTTVTGFPHRAASARPASAARPVAAPQTADDRPTAVDALRKAVEDQLSTSRLRHCLTQAEAATRGGASAEENELLRRAADLLLARERGVGVSPPSTPPPRRGRLSRGGRSGASPAGKAAEAVADLLDTLDRRRGHLPSAEQQRLVTQLQAKAATAGPWLTRHQRRRIAVWEKRTLPAAAPAAAAAPLGRVPVLPAAATEAPARPVSPRQRGVPRRPSVIPTDIDAVADTARDVLEHAARLGTTISWDRLCAQVKGLAELSEEHQRRALKAASARSPRPLAALITTGDRTPHPHYRHAARAGGGPAGQEAWQQAVADIHAAFRPGTPPPGARPDGGRG
;
A
#
# COMPACT_ATOMS: atom_id res chain seq x y z
N MET A 1 24.38 -20.47 3.33
CA MET A 1 24.84 -19.48 4.32
C MET A 1 23.76 -18.40 4.40
N SER A 2 23.24 -18.09 5.58
CA SER A 2 22.08 -17.20 5.75
C SER A 2 22.55 -15.75 5.66
N LEU A 3 22.16 -15.04 4.62
CA LEU A 3 22.49 -13.63 4.47
C LEU A 3 21.62 -12.81 5.44
N ASP A 4 22.24 -11.84 6.12
CA ASP A 4 21.60 -10.90 7.04
C ASP A 4 20.59 -10.03 6.29
N GLN A 5 19.31 -10.07 6.69
CA GLN A 5 18.20 -9.37 6.03
C GLN A 5 17.90 -7.98 6.64
N ARG A 6 18.71 -7.48 7.57
CA ARG A 6 18.48 -6.18 8.23
C ARG A 6 19.03 -4.97 7.46
N LEU A 7 19.06 -5.03 6.13
CA LEU A 7 19.77 -4.03 5.33
C LEU A 7 18.81 -3.34 4.34
N VAL A 8 18.85 -2.01 4.32
CA VAL A 8 18.00 -1.16 3.47
C VAL A 8 18.11 -1.59 1.99
N GLN A 9 17.01 -2.13 1.45
CA GLN A 9 16.95 -2.62 0.06
C GLN A 9 16.36 -1.60 -0.93
N THR A 10 15.70 -0.56 -0.43
CA THR A 10 15.00 0.41 -1.26
C THR A 10 15.49 1.83 -1.00
N ALA A 11 15.56 2.62 -2.05
CA ALA A 11 15.94 4.03 -2.02
C ALA A 11 15.06 4.81 -3.00
N VAL A 12 15.22 6.13 -3.03
CA VAL A 12 14.70 6.96 -4.12
C VAL A 12 15.86 7.52 -4.95
N MET A 13 15.62 7.73 -6.24
CA MET A 13 16.62 8.19 -7.20
C MET A 13 16.51 9.71 -7.43
N GLY A 14 17.64 10.40 -7.55
CA GLY A 14 17.72 11.84 -7.89
C GLY A 14 17.86 12.75 -6.67
N SER A 15 16.85 12.79 -5.80
CA SER A 15 16.83 13.65 -4.60
C SER A 15 16.15 12.98 -3.41
N ALA A 16 16.26 13.58 -2.22
CA ALA A 16 15.61 13.06 -1.01
C ALA A 16 14.07 13.22 -1.05
N GLU A 17 13.56 14.14 -1.86
CA GLU A 17 12.15 14.46 -2.06
C GLU A 17 11.54 13.65 -3.21
N SER A 18 12.38 12.99 -4.01
CA SER A 18 11.97 12.17 -5.14
C SER A 18 11.01 11.07 -4.72
N GLU A 19 10.04 10.82 -5.59
CA GLU A 19 9.08 9.72 -5.46
C GLU A 19 9.43 8.53 -6.35
N ILE A 20 10.59 8.56 -7.04
CA ILE A 20 11.02 7.50 -7.96
C ILE A 20 11.69 6.40 -7.13
N PRO A 21 11.01 5.27 -6.86
CA PRO A 21 11.57 4.23 -6.03
C PRO A 21 12.56 3.38 -6.82
N VAL A 22 13.57 2.89 -6.13
CA VAL A 22 14.50 1.89 -6.67
C VAL A 22 14.67 0.74 -5.69
N LEU A 23 14.86 -0.46 -6.26
CA LEU A 23 15.11 -1.69 -5.54
C LEU A 23 16.49 -2.19 -5.91
N LEU A 24 17.37 -2.37 -4.91
CA LEU A 24 18.69 -2.94 -5.16
C LEU A 24 18.58 -4.47 -5.32
N PRO A 25 19.15 -5.06 -6.38
CA PRO A 25 19.22 -6.51 -6.50
C PRO A 25 20.03 -7.13 -5.35
N MET A 26 19.51 -8.17 -4.71
CA MET A 26 20.18 -8.80 -3.56
C MET A 26 21.47 -9.55 -3.93
N ARG A 27 21.56 -10.06 -5.17
CA ARG A 27 22.70 -10.86 -5.64
C ARG A 27 23.86 -9.95 -6.03
N ALA A 28 25.05 -10.28 -5.56
CA ALA A 28 26.24 -9.43 -5.71
C ALA A 28 26.56 -9.09 -7.18
N GLU A 29 26.45 -10.07 -8.09
CA GLU A 29 26.65 -9.89 -9.52
C GLU A 29 25.67 -8.88 -10.12
N ARG A 30 24.39 -8.99 -9.79
CA ARG A 30 23.35 -8.07 -10.27
C ARG A 30 23.47 -6.70 -9.62
N ALA A 31 23.85 -6.61 -8.35
CA ALA A 31 24.08 -5.34 -7.68
C ALA A 31 25.28 -4.58 -8.26
N ARG A 32 26.34 -5.29 -8.67
CA ARG A 32 27.49 -4.70 -9.36
C ARG A 32 27.10 -4.17 -10.73
N ALA A 33 26.35 -4.94 -11.52
CA ALA A 33 25.80 -4.48 -12.80
C ALA A 33 24.88 -3.27 -12.61
N TYR A 34 23.95 -3.32 -11.65
CA TYR A 34 23.06 -2.21 -11.31
C TYR A 34 23.85 -0.93 -10.97
N ARG A 35 24.89 -1.05 -10.14
CA ARG A 35 25.76 0.09 -9.81
C ARG A 35 26.48 0.68 -11.04
N GLN A 36 26.82 -0.14 -12.03
CA GLN A 36 27.45 0.34 -13.26
C GLN A 36 26.43 1.05 -14.16
N THR A 37 25.24 0.48 -14.33
CA THR A 37 24.15 1.09 -15.11
C THR A 37 23.71 2.43 -14.53
N HIS A 38 23.77 2.56 -13.20
CA HIS A 38 23.35 3.76 -12.47
C HIS A 38 24.53 4.53 -11.86
N ALA A 39 25.66 4.61 -12.58
CA ALA A 39 26.88 5.25 -12.08
C ALA A 39 26.72 6.76 -11.86
N GLU A 40 25.95 7.43 -12.71
CA GLU A 40 25.68 8.87 -12.65
C GLU A 40 24.47 9.22 -11.76
N ASP A 41 23.68 8.21 -11.38
CA ASP A 41 22.49 8.42 -10.55
C ASP A 41 22.86 8.59 -9.07
N THR A 42 22.05 9.37 -8.37
CA THR A 42 22.16 9.50 -6.92
C THR A 42 21.02 8.80 -6.21
N PHE A 43 21.33 8.17 -5.08
CA PHE A 43 20.37 7.42 -4.28
C PHE A 43 20.20 8.09 -2.93
N TRP A 44 18.97 8.11 -2.42
CA TRP A 44 18.64 8.82 -1.19
C TRP A 44 17.74 7.99 -0.28
N CYS A 45 17.92 8.18 1.03
CA CYS A 45 17.02 7.70 2.06
C CYS A 45 15.81 8.63 2.09
N GLY A 46 14.95 8.50 1.08
CA GLY A 46 13.93 9.50 0.75
C GLY A 46 12.90 9.76 1.83
N GLN A 47 12.35 10.98 1.82
CA GLN A 47 11.29 11.42 2.73
C GLN A 47 10.09 10.48 2.66
N TRP A 48 9.60 10.16 1.45
CA TRP A 48 8.45 9.28 1.24
C TRP A 48 8.67 7.84 1.69
N LEU A 49 9.92 7.42 1.91
CA LEU A 49 10.27 6.13 2.50
C LEU A 49 10.29 6.15 4.04
N GLY A 50 9.91 7.27 4.66
CA GLY A 50 10.15 7.53 6.08
C GLY A 50 11.65 7.63 6.42
N GLY A 51 12.46 8.03 5.44
CA GLY A 51 13.92 8.11 5.53
C GLY A 51 14.43 9.42 6.10
N CYS A 52 15.73 9.48 6.42
CA CYS A 52 16.37 10.65 7.02
C CYS A 52 16.88 11.68 5.99
N ARG A 53 16.52 11.56 4.71
CA ARG A 53 16.98 12.39 3.59
C ARG A 53 18.48 12.33 3.33
N GLY A 54 19.20 11.40 3.95
CA GLY A 54 20.63 11.21 3.73
C GLY A 54 20.94 10.52 2.41
N ARG A 55 22.05 10.91 1.76
CA ARG A 55 22.54 10.26 0.55
C ARG A 55 23.00 8.83 0.84
N LEU A 56 22.67 7.92 -0.06
CA LEU A 56 22.97 6.50 -0.01
C LEU A 56 24.02 6.13 -1.08
N THR A 57 24.76 5.07 -0.80
CA THR A 57 25.68 4.39 -1.71
C THR A 57 25.40 2.89 -1.70
N ILE A 58 25.72 2.22 -2.80
CA ILE A 58 25.53 0.78 -2.94
C ILE A 58 26.74 0.05 -2.34
N LYS A 59 26.49 -0.78 -1.33
CA LYS A 59 27.49 -1.70 -0.76
C LYS A 59 27.22 -3.12 -1.24
N VAL A 60 28.25 -3.73 -1.81
CA VAL A 60 28.25 -5.15 -2.22
C VAL A 60 29.32 -5.90 -1.40
N PRO A 61 29.06 -6.16 -0.11
CA PRO A 61 29.99 -6.90 0.74
C PRO A 61 30.10 -8.38 0.32
N ASP A 62 31.29 -8.95 0.43
CA ASP A 62 31.51 -10.37 0.14
C ASP A 62 30.75 -11.27 1.12
N GLY A 63 30.04 -12.27 0.59
CA GLY A 63 29.25 -13.22 1.37
C GLY A 63 28.05 -12.61 2.12
N LYS A 64 27.65 -11.37 1.80
CA LYS A 64 26.52 -10.64 2.41
C LYS A 64 25.60 -10.05 1.33
N VAL A 65 24.35 -9.75 1.69
CA VAL A 65 23.37 -9.17 0.75
C VAL A 65 23.80 -7.74 0.40
N ALA A 66 23.74 -7.42 -0.89
CA ALA A 66 23.94 -6.06 -1.36
C ALA A 66 22.86 -5.15 -0.76
N HIS A 67 23.25 -3.94 -0.37
CA HIS A 67 22.34 -3.01 0.29
C HIS A 67 22.73 -1.57 0.03
N PHE A 68 21.76 -0.68 0.22
CA PHE A 68 22.04 0.74 0.34
C PHE A 68 22.59 1.06 1.73
N ALA A 69 23.63 1.87 1.77
CA ALA A 69 24.24 2.36 3.01
C ALA A 69 24.40 3.88 2.94
N HIS A 70 24.23 4.56 4.06
CA HIS A 70 24.46 6.00 4.13
C HIS A 70 25.93 6.33 3.83
N VAL A 71 26.12 7.38 3.02
CA VAL A 71 27.45 7.96 2.80
C VAL A 71 27.91 8.59 4.11
N PRO A 72 29.13 8.29 4.60
CA PRO A 72 29.68 8.97 5.77
C PRO A 72 29.86 10.46 5.48
N GLY A 73 29.37 11.33 6.35
CA GLY A 73 29.54 12.78 6.25
C GLY A 73 29.31 13.50 7.58
N PRO A 74 29.79 14.74 7.73
CA PRO A 74 29.55 15.54 8.94
C PRO A 74 28.05 15.83 9.05
N GLY A 75 27.44 15.54 10.21
CA GLY A 75 25.99 15.63 10.42
C GLY A 75 25.26 14.29 10.34
N ARG A 76 25.85 13.23 10.90
CA ARG A 76 25.28 11.88 10.94
C ARG A 76 23.95 11.84 11.70
N VAL A 77 22.86 12.19 11.03
CA VAL A 77 21.51 12.02 11.56
C VAL A 77 21.26 10.52 11.71
N THR A 78 20.94 10.08 12.93
CA THR A 78 20.54 8.70 13.17
C THR A 78 19.32 8.41 12.31
N CYS A 79 19.46 7.48 11.37
CA CYS A 79 18.35 7.11 10.51
C CYS A 79 17.33 6.31 11.33
N HIS A 80 16.17 6.90 11.58
CA HIS A 80 15.05 6.26 12.29
C HIS A 80 14.10 5.49 11.37
N ARG A 81 14.53 5.23 10.12
CA ARG A 81 13.73 4.50 9.14
C ARG A 81 13.40 3.09 9.68
N THR A 82 12.14 2.86 9.97
CA THR A 82 11.62 1.61 10.54
C THR A 82 11.46 0.52 9.47
N SER A 83 11.07 0.91 8.25
CA SER A 83 10.90 -0.02 7.13
C SER A 83 12.17 -0.14 6.29
N MET A 84 12.99 -1.14 6.61
CA MET A 84 14.24 -1.45 5.88
C MET A 84 14.08 -2.54 4.82
N GLY A 85 12.90 -3.16 4.75
CA GLY A 85 12.57 -4.22 3.80
C GLY A 85 12.17 -3.71 2.42
N VAL A 86 12.08 -4.64 1.49
CA VAL A 86 11.64 -4.40 0.11
C VAL A 86 10.26 -3.75 0.08
N SER A 87 9.34 -4.18 0.96
CA SER A 87 7.97 -3.68 1.07
C SER A 87 7.84 -2.20 1.49
N GLY A 88 8.89 -1.59 2.05
CA GLY A 88 8.85 -0.21 2.55
C GLY A 88 8.64 0.86 1.49
N ALA A 89 8.78 0.52 0.21
CA ALA A 89 8.58 1.41 -0.91
C ALA A 89 7.35 1.04 -1.76
N ASP A 90 6.48 0.14 -1.29
CA ASP A 90 5.37 -0.41 -2.10
C ASP A 90 4.45 0.68 -2.62
N HIS A 91 4.14 1.67 -1.80
CA HIS A 91 3.30 2.80 -2.20
C HIS A 91 3.88 3.59 -3.38
N LEU A 92 5.20 3.80 -3.43
CA LEU A 92 5.85 4.47 -4.56
C LEU A 92 5.82 3.61 -5.82
N PHE A 93 6.11 2.31 -5.69
CA PHE A 93 6.06 1.38 -6.82
C PHE A 93 4.65 1.26 -7.38
N ILE A 94 3.64 1.25 -6.50
CA ILE A 94 2.22 1.24 -6.86
C ILE A 94 1.84 2.52 -7.58
N LYS A 95 2.19 3.69 -7.02
CA LYS A 95 1.95 4.99 -7.67
C LYS A 95 2.50 5.03 -9.09
N GLN A 96 3.77 4.70 -9.24
CA GLN A 96 4.46 4.76 -10.52
C GLN A 96 3.81 3.83 -11.57
N GLN A 97 3.52 2.59 -11.20
CA GLN A 97 2.96 1.61 -12.15
C GLN A 97 1.51 1.87 -12.50
N ILE A 98 0.68 2.34 -11.55
CA ILE A 98 -0.71 2.71 -11.85
C ILE A 98 -0.75 3.93 -12.77
N LEU A 99 0.09 4.95 -12.53
CA LEU A 99 0.20 6.10 -13.43
C LEU A 99 0.63 5.68 -14.84
N ALA A 100 1.63 4.81 -14.95
CA ALA A 100 2.08 4.28 -16.24
C ALA A 100 0.99 3.45 -16.95
N TRP A 101 0.25 2.62 -16.20
CA TRP A 101 -0.86 1.81 -16.72
C TRP A 101 -2.04 2.67 -17.21
N LEU A 102 -2.37 3.75 -16.51
CA LEU A 102 -3.42 4.68 -16.93
C LEU A 102 -2.99 5.52 -18.13
N ALA A 103 -1.73 5.99 -18.15
CA ALA A 103 -1.16 6.67 -19.31
C ALA A 103 -1.16 5.76 -20.55
N GLY A 104 -0.85 4.47 -20.40
CA GLY A 104 -0.93 3.47 -21.48
C GLY A 104 -2.34 3.27 -22.04
N GLN A 105 -3.39 3.64 -21.30
CA GLN A 105 -4.79 3.66 -21.74
C GLN A 105 -5.24 5.05 -22.22
N ASN A 106 -4.32 6.01 -22.37
CA ASN A 106 -4.60 7.40 -22.70
C ASN A 106 -5.49 8.13 -21.65
N ILE A 107 -5.42 7.71 -20.38
CA ILE A 107 -6.18 8.30 -19.29
C ILE A 107 -5.28 9.23 -18.48
N VAL A 108 -5.53 10.54 -18.62
CA VAL A 108 -4.82 11.56 -17.83
C VAL A 108 -5.24 11.43 -16.37
N THR A 109 -4.28 11.25 -15.47
CA THR A 109 -4.54 10.98 -14.05
C THR A 109 -3.62 11.79 -13.16
N THR A 110 -4.17 12.33 -12.07
CA THR A 110 -3.39 12.86 -10.94
C THR A 110 -3.32 11.83 -9.83
N ALA A 111 -2.16 11.68 -9.20
CA ALA A 111 -1.97 10.82 -8.04
C ALA A 111 -1.45 11.63 -6.86
N ARG A 112 -2.08 11.46 -5.69
CA ARG A 112 -1.72 12.15 -4.44
C ARG A 112 -1.34 11.11 -3.39
N LEU A 113 -0.24 11.36 -2.69
CA LEU A 113 0.04 10.74 -1.40
C LEU A 113 -0.38 11.75 -0.34
N PRO A 114 -1.33 11.40 0.54
CA PRO A 114 -1.58 12.22 1.71
C PRO A 114 -0.28 12.37 2.52
N GLU A 115 0.13 13.61 2.77
CA GLU A 115 1.23 13.94 3.68
C GLU A 115 0.76 13.76 5.12
N ASP A 116 0.66 12.50 5.54
CA ASP A 116 0.47 12.18 6.95
C ASP A 116 1.84 12.17 7.63
N ALA A 117 2.09 13.18 8.47
CA ALA A 117 3.36 13.42 9.13
C ALA A 117 3.82 12.24 10.01
N ASP A 118 2.87 11.43 10.49
CA ASP A 118 3.17 10.33 11.39
C ASP A 118 3.53 9.04 10.64
N ARG A 119 2.91 8.75 9.48
CA ARG A 119 3.13 7.50 8.71
C ARG A 119 2.86 7.64 7.21
N LEU A 120 3.91 7.96 6.45
CA LEU A 120 3.88 8.08 4.99
C LEU A 120 3.59 6.75 4.27
N GLY A 121 2.88 6.83 3.13
CA GLY A 121 2.71 5.70 2.21
C GLY A 121 1.60 4.69 2.55
N ARG A 122 0.64 5.08 3.39
CA ARG A 122 -0.52 4.24 3.76
C ARG A 122 -1.66 4.28 2.77
N GLU A 123 -1.81 5.42 2.11
CA GLU A 123 -2.90 5.71 1.22
C GLU A 123 -2.38 6.31 -0.09
N LEU A 124 -3.03 5.95 -1.18
CA LEU A 124 -2.84 6.58 -2.49
C LEU A 124 -4.20 6.94 -3.07
N LEU A 125 -4.32 8.16 -3.56
CA LEU A 125 -5.51 8.66 -4.24
C LEU A 125 -5.18 8.93 -5.70
N PHE A 126 -5.97 8.37 -6.61
CA PHE A 126 -5.87 8.64 -8.05
C PHE A 126 -7.18 9.23 -8.54
N GLU A 127 -7.07 10.30 -9.34
CA GLU A 127 -8.20 10.98 -9.97
C GLU A 127 -8.05 10.82 -11.50
N PRO A 128 -8.47 9.68 -12.07
CA PRO A 128 -8.43 9.44 -13.51
C PRO A 128 -9.49 10.28 -14.23
N GLY A 129 -9.07 11.11 -15.19
CA GLY A 129 -9.95 12.00 -15.93
C GLY A 129 -11.04 11.23 -16.68
N GLY A 130 -12.30 11.58 -16.44
CA GLY A 130 -13.46 10.91 -17.06
C GLY A 130 -13.88 9.60 -16.39
N HIS A 131 -13.26 9.22 -15.27
CA HIS A 131 -13.57 8.00 -14.51
C HIS A 131 -13.70 8.31 -13.02
N GLY A 132 -14.22 7.34 -12.26
CA GLY A 132 -14.28 7.42 -10.80
C GLY A 132 -12.89 7.39 -10.15
N CYS A 133 -12.76 8.03 -8.99
CA CYS A 133 -11.53 8.06 -8.21
C CYS A 133 -11.11 6.65 -7.77
N LEU A 134 -9.81 6.37 -7.71
CA LEU A 134 -9.28 5.13 -7.13
C LEU A 134 -8.60 5.47 -5.81
N ARG A 135 -9.06 4.85 -4.72
CA ARG A 135 -8.47 4.98 -3.39
C ARG A 135 -7.82 3.67 -2.98
N LEU A 136 -6.52 3.68 -2.75
CA LEU A 136 -5.76 2.51 -2.34
C LEU A 136 -5.34 2.67 -0.89
N LEU A 137 -5.72 1.71 -0.04
CA LEU A 137 -5.28 1.64 1.35
C LEU A 137 -4.31 0.47 1.49
N LEU A 138 -3.07 0.70 1.91
CA LEU A 138 -2.02 -0.32 2.02
C LEU A 138 -1.82 -0.80 3.45
N GLU A 139 -2.13 0.06 4.44
CA GLU A 139 -2.16 -0.26 5.86
C GLU A 139 -3.44 0.31 6.49
N SER A 140 -3.95 -0.30 7.55
CA SER A 140 -5.14 0.17 8.28
C SER A 140 -4.89 0.12 9.79
N ASP A 141 -5.28 1.19 10.50
CA ASP A 141 -5.36 1.26 11.97
C ASP A 141 -6.79 1.57 12.49
N ALA A 142 -7.77 1.76 11.60
CA ALA A 142 -9.15 2.14 11.95
C ALA A 142 -10.16 1.69 10.88
N ALA A 143 -11.46 1.83 11.20
CA ALA A 143 -12.59 1.47 10.35
C ALA A 143 -12.39 1.96 8.90
N LEU A 144 -12.69 1.09 7.93
CA LEU A 144 -12.60 1.43 6.52
C LEU A 144 -13.43 2.70 6.26
N PRO A 145 -12.86 3.71 5.60
CA PRO A 145 -13.66 4.85 5.16
C PRO A 145 -14.73 4.33 4.19
N THR A 146 -15.97 4.76 4.40
CA THR A 146 -17.05 4.52 3.42
C THR A 146 -16.58 5.10 2.09
N ALA A 147 -16.61 4.29 1.03
CA ALA A 147 -16.29 4.78 -0.29
C ALA A 147 -17.28 5.89 -0.67
N GLU A 148 -16.78 7.11 -0.88
CA GLU A 148 -17.59 8.21 -1.41
C GLU A 148 -18.12 7.82 -2.79
N GLU A 149 -19.27 8.36 -3.19
CA GLU A 149 -19.86 8.09 -4.50
C GLU A 149 -18.85 8.35 -5.62
N GLY A 150 -18.68 7.37 -6.51
CA GLY A 150 -17.70 7.43 -7.60
C GLY A 150 -16.25 7.10 -7.20
N THR A 151 -15.98 6.76 -5.94
CA THR A 151 -14.65 6.29 -5.50
C THR A 151 -14.62 4.76 -5.38
N GLN A 152 -13.68 4.11 -6.04
CA GLN A 152 -13.44 2.69 -5.92
C GLN A 152 -12.30 2.39 -4.96
N LEU A 153 -12.57 1.51 -3.99
CA LEU A 153 -11.63 1.16 -2.92
C LEU A 153 -10.82 -0.10 -3.26
N LEU A 154 -9.50 0.01 -3.18
CA LEU A 154 -8.55 -1.09 -3.32
C LEU A 154 -7.80 -1.28 -2.01
N LEU A 155 -7.84 -2.50 -1.46
CA LEU A 155 -7.26 -2.79 -0.15
C LEU A 155 -5.97 -3.60 -0.25
N GLY A 156 -4.97 -3.25 0.55
CA GLY A 156 -3.76 -4.05 0.77
C GLY A 156 -4.13 -5.45 1.24
N PRO A 157 -3.27 -6.46 1.04
CA PRO A 157 -3.64 -7.87 1.21
C PRO A 157 -4.11 -8.23 2.63
N HIS A 158 -3.72 -7.45 3.63
CA HIS A 158 -3.99 -7.73 5.05
C HIS A 158 -5.12 -6.91 5.66
N ILE A 159 -5.69 -5.95 4.92
CA ILE A 159 -6.81 -5.14 5.43
C ILE A 159 -8.10 -5.96 5.35
N ALA A 160 -8.91 -6.05 6.39
CA ALA A 160 -10.20 -6.73 6.27
C ALA A 160 -11.10 -5.98 5.27
N HIS A 161 -11.82 -6.70 4.40
CA HIS A 161 -12.90 -6.09 3.60
C HIS A 161 -14.14 -5.98 4.47
N ASP A 162 -14.97 -4.96 4.24
CA ASP A 162 -16.30 -4.90 4.84
C ASP A 162 -17.15 -6.08 4.28
N PRO A 163 -17.64 -7.00 5.13
CA PRO A 163 -18.49 -8.12 4.70
C PRO A 163 -19.75 -7.66 3.95
N HIS A 164 -20.28 -6.48 4.28
CA HIS A 164 -21.45 -5.92 3.61
C HIS A 164 -21.14 -5.51 2.16
N GLN A 165 -19.99 -4.87 1.92
CA GLN A 165 -19.50 -4.48 0.60
C GLN A 165 -19.26 -5.71 -0.31
N LEU A 166 -18.67 -6.77 0.24
CA LEU A 166 -18.50 -8.04 -0.49
C LEU A 166 -19.84 -8.69 -0.87
N THR A 167 -20.85 -8.54 -0.03
CA THR A 167 -22.20 -9.08 -0.30
C THR A 167 -22.90 -8.26 -1.38
N LEU A 168 -22.87 -6.93 -1.28
CA LEU A 168 -23.48 -6.02 -2.24
C LEU A 168 -22.85 -6.14 -3.62
N HIS A 169 -21.53 -6.00 -3.72
CA HIS A 169 -20.82 -5.97 -5.00
C HIS A 169 -20.43 -7.37 -5.52
N GLY A 170 -20.44 -8.38 -4.66
CA GLY A 170 -20.08 -9.77 -5.00
C GLY A 170 -18.58 -10.01 -5.08
N TYR A 171 -17.78 -8.96 -4.95
CA TYR A 171 -16.33 -8.99 -4.94
C TYR A 171 -15.76 -7.78 -4.20
N GLY A 172 -14.48 -7.86 -3.82
CA GLY A 172 -13.70 -6.74 -3.29
C GLY A 172 -12.36 -6.65 -4.02
N LEU A 173 -11.84 -5.45 -4.23
CA LEU A 173 -10.55 -5.29 -4.90
C LEU A 173 -9.38 -5.28 -3.90
N ARG A 174 -8.26 -5.81 -4.35
CA ARG A 174 -7.01 -5.92 -3.61
C ARG A 174 -5.84 -5.37 -4.41
N VAL A 175 -4.82 -4.91 -3.72
CA VAL A 175 -3.54 -4.50 -4.33
C VAL A 175 -2.38 -5.06 -3.52
N ARG A 176 -1.33 -5.54 -4.20
CA ARG A 176 -0.05 -5.89 -3.57
C ARG A 176 1.11 -5.67 -4.54
N CYS A 177 2.33 -5.69 -4.03
CA CYS A 177 3.54 -5.66 -4.84
C CYS A 177 4.35 -6.94 -4.67
N ASP A 178 4.54 -7.69 -5.75
CA ASP A 178 5.42 -8.85 -5.77
C ASP A 178 6.83 -8.43 -6.22
N THR A 179 7.87 -9.11 -5.76
CA THR A 179 9.24 -8.88 -6.26
C THR A 179 9.45 -9.65 -7.55
N ASP A 180 9.74 -8.94 -8.64
CA ASP A 180 10.01 -9.51 -9.96
C ASP A 180 11.40 -9.06 -10.42
N GLY A 181 12.39 -9.93 -10.20
CA GLY A 181 13.79 -9.61 -10.48
C GLY A 181 14.32 -8.47 -9.61
N ASP A 182 14.63 -7.36 -10.26
CA ASP A 182 15.12 -6.10 -9.69
C ASP A 182 14.02 -5.03 -9.59
N THR A 183 12.78 -5.39 -9.92
CA THR A 183 11.63 -4.49 -9.84
C THR A 183 10.58 -5.00 -8.86
N ARG A 184 9.61 -4.16 -8.56
CA ARG A 184 8.37 -4.56 -7.88
C ARG A 184 7.26 -4.52 -8.90
N ARG A 185 6.49 -5.60 -9.00
CA ARG A 185 5.35 -5.69 -9.91
C ARG A 185 4.05 -5.51 -9.12
N VAL A 186 3.21 -4.58 -9.54
CA VAL A 186 1.87 -4.40 -8.96
C VAL A 186 0.96 -5.53 -9.43
N MET A 187 0.28 -6.13 -8.47
CA MET A 187 -0.75 -7.14 -8.68
C MET A 187 -2.09 -6.61 -8.16
N ILE A 188 -3.13 -6.74 -8.97
CA ILE A 188 -4.50 -6.42 -8.59
C ILE A 188 -5.26 -7.71 -8.34
N GLY A 189 -5.85 -7.81 -7.15
CA GLY A 189 -6.59 -8.99 -6.73
C GLY A 189 -8.09 -8.75 -6.74
N THR A 190 -8.86 -9.76 -7.12
CA THR A 190 -10.31 -9.81 -6.94
C THR A 190 -10.62 -10.82 -5.86
N GLN A 191 -11.04 -10.32 -4.70
CA GLN A 191 -11.46 -11.14 -3.58
C GLN A 191 -12.92 -11.53 -3.75
N LEU A 192 -13.14 -12.84 -3.84
CA LEU A 192 -14.44 -13.51 -3.76
C LEU A 192 -14.54 -14.21 -2.40
N HIS A 193 -15.70 -14.79 -2.09
CA HIS A 193 -15.93 -15.55 -0.86
C HIS A 193 -14.86 -16.65 -0.70
N GLY A 194 -13.89 -16.43 0.19
CA GLY A 194 -12.85 -17.40 0.55
C GLY A 194 -11.65 -17.52 -0.42
N ARG A 195 -11.55 -16.71 -1.49
CA ARG A 195 -10.39 -16.73 -2.41
C ARG A 195 -10.08 -15.35 -2.99
N THR A 196 -8.82 -15.12 -3.35
CA THR A 196 -8.41 -13.92 -4.11
C THR A 196 -7.71 -14.35 -5.39
N GLU A 197 -8.19 -13.88 -6.52
CA GLU A 197 -7.59 -14.10 -7.84
C GLU A 197 -6.74 -12.89 -8.21
N TRP A 198 -5.44 -13.10 -8.43
CA TRP A 198 -4.47 -12.03 -8.66
C TRP A 198 -4.11 -11.93 -10.13
N HIS A 199 -4.12 -10.70 -10.64
CA HIS A 199 -3.79 -10.36 -12.02
C HIS A 199 -2.74 -9.26 -12.06
N THR A 200 -1.95 -9.24 -13.11
CA THR A 200 -1.04 -8.12 -13.40
C THR A 200 -1.85 -6.93 -13.94
N LEU A 201 -1.28 -5.71 -13.86
CA LEU A 201 -1.95 -4.51 -14.36
C LEU A 201 -2.27 -4.59 -15.87
N ASP A 202 -1.44 -5.25 -16.67
CA ASP A 202 -1.67 -5.44 -18.12
C ASP A 202 -2.91 -6.29 -18.43
N ALA A 203 -3.36 -7.11 -17.49
CA ALA A 203 -4.61 -7.87 -17.60
C ALA A 203 -5.83 -7.09 -17.06
N CYS A 204 -5.64 -5.86 -16.55
CA CYS A 204 -6.69 -5.03 -15.98
C CYS A 204 -7.01 -3.84 -16.90
N SER A 205 -8.23 -3.32 -16.78
CA SER A 205 -8.68 -2.12 -17.50
C SER A 205 -9.40 -1.14 -16.57
N LEU A 206 -9.38 0.16 -16.89
CA LEU A 206 -10.22 1.14 -16.22
C LEU A 206 -11.48 1.38 -17.06
N THR A 207 -12.63 0.95 -16.54
CA THR A 207 -13.94 1.11 -17.20
C THR A 207 -14.72 2.29 -16.62
N SER A 208 -15.88 2.62 -17.20
CA SER A 208 -16.82 3.59 -16.59
C SER A 208 -17.29 3.16 -15.20
N TRP A 209 -17.27 1.86 -14.91
CA TRP A 209 -17.61 1.26 -13.61
C TRP A 209 -16.40 1.11 -12.67
N GLY A 210 -15.29 1.79 -12.98
CA GLY A 210 -14.02 1.68 -12.26
C GLY A 210 -13.12 0.56 -12.79
N LEU A 211 -12.08 0.26 -12.02
CA LEU A 211 -11.09 -0.76 -12.29
C LEU A 211 -11.75 -2.13 -12.40
N SER A 212 -11.41 -2.82 -13.49
CA SER A 212 -11.94 -4.12 -13.87
C SER A 212 -10.78 -5.10 -14.07
N THR A 213 -10.88 -6.25 -13.40
CA THR A 213 -10.04 -7.41 -13.61
C THR A 213 -10.84 -8.48 -14.40
N PRO A 214 -10.19 -9.50 -14.98
CA PRO A 214 -10.91 -10.59 -15.64
C PRO A 214 -11.93 -11.28 -14.71
N ALA A 215 -11.60 -11.44 -13.43
CA ALA A 215 -12.51 -12.00 -12.43
C ALA A 215 -13.70 -11.07 -12.11
N VAL A 216 -13.49 -9.75 -12.09
CA VAL A 216 -14.58 -8.77 -11.93
C VAL A 216 -15.53 -8.82 -13.11
N GLU A 217 -15.01 -8.94 -14.33
CA GLU A 217 -15.82 -9.04 -15.55
C GLU A 217 -16.67 -10.31 -15.55
N GLU A 218 -16.12 -11.44 -15.13
CA GLU A 218 -16.89 -12.68 -14.93
C GLU A 218 -18.03 -12.48 -13.92
N VAL A 219 -17.75 -11.89 -12.75
CA VAL A 219 -18.80 -11.65 -11.74
C VAL A 219 -19.92 -10.77 -12.29
N ARG A 220 -19.57 -9.71 -13.03
CA ARG A 220 -20.54 -8.81 -13.69
C ARG A 220 -21.35 -9.54 -14.77
N ARG A 221 -20.70 -10.37 -15.59
CA ARG A 221 -21.35 -11.22 -16.59
C ARG A 221 -22.34 -12.19 -15.94
N LEU A 222 -21.93 -12.91 -14.90
CA LEU A 222 -22.81 -13.86 -14.22
C LEU A 222 -24.02 -13.16 -13.59
N ARG A 223 -23.83 -12.00 -12.96
CA ARG A 223 -24.93 -11.23 -12.37
C ARG A 223 -25.93 -10.73 -13.42
N THR A 224 -25.45 -10.24 -14.56
CA THR A 224 -26.32 -9.80 -15.66
C THR A 224 -27.08 -10.97 -16.31
N THR A 225 -26.50 -12.17 -16.36
CA THR A 225 -27.21 -13.37 -16.86
C THR A 225 -28.28 -13.89 -15.90
N VAL A 226 -28.10 -13.78 -14.59
CA VAL A 226 -29.08 -14.24 -13.59
C VAL A 226 -30.30 -13.32 -13.54
N THR A 227 -30.14 -12.02 -13.83
CA THR A 227 -31.26 -11.09 -14.01
C THR A 227 -31.98 -11.23 -15.36
N GLY A 228 -31.45 -12.06 -16.26
CA GLY A 228 -31.94 -12.25 -17.63
C GLY A 228 -32.82 -13.48 -17.85
N PHE A 229 -33.51 -14.01 -16.83
CA PHE A 229 -34.57 -14.99 -17.09
C PHE A 229 -35.67 -14.30 -17.92
N PRO A 230 -36.02 -14.83 -19.11
CA PRO A 230 -37.10 -14.26 -19.88
C PRO A 230 -38.38 -14.46 -19.07
N HIS A 231 -39.02 -13.35 -18.69
CA HIS A 231 -40.46 -13.38 -18.48
C HIS A 231 -41.04 -13.99 -19.76
N ARG A 232 -41.56 -15.22 -19.63
CA ARG A 232 -42.32 -15.91 -20.67
C ARG A 232 -43.29 -14.87 -21.23
N ALA A 233 -43.11 -14.52 -22.50
CA ALA A 233 -43.96 -13.58 -23.21
C ALA A 233 -45.41 -14.02 -23.00
N ALA A 234 -46.12 -13.30 -22.13
CA ALA A 234 -47.53 -13.49 -21.92
C ALA A 234 -48.19 -12.94 -23.18
N SER A 235 -48.73 -13.86 -23.99
CA SER A 235 -49.58 -13.58 -25.13
C SER A 235 -50.55 -12.46 -24.81
N ALA A 236 -50.57 -11.44 -25.67
CA ALA A 236 -51.51 -10.34 -25.63
C ALA A 236 -52.96 -10.84 -25.51
N ARG A 237 -53.70 -10.31 -24.53
CA ARG A 237 -55.16 -10.23 -24.55
C ARG A 237 -55.58 -8.81 -24.13
N PRO A 238 -56.68 -8.29 -24.69
CA PRO A 238 -56.85 -6.86 -24.91
C PRO A 238 -57.32 -6.11 -23.66
N ALA A 239 -57.14 -4.79 -23.75
CA ALA A 239 -57.42 -3.76 -22.77
C ALA A 239 -58.74 -3.94 -22.01
N SER A 240 -58.65 -3.82 -20.68
CA SER A 240 -59.80 -3.49 -19.85
C SER A 240 -59.35 -2.72 -18.61
N ALA A 241 -59.84 -1.47 -18.55
CA ALA A 241 -60.09 -0.62 -17.39
C ALA A 241 -58.96 -0.30 -16.41
N ALA A 242 -58.66 1.00 -16.33
CA ALA A 242 -57.86 1.65 -15.31
C ALA A 242 -58.48 1.53 -13.90
N ARG A 243 -57.66 1.16 -12.90
CA ARG A 243 -57.80 1.54 -11.48
C ARG A 243 -56.58 1.06 -10.64
N PRO A 244 -56.36 1.62 -9.44
CA PRO A 244 -55.55 2.80 -9.15
C PRO A 244 -54.14 2.46 -8.61
N VAL A 245 -53.27 3.47 -8.57
CA VAL A 245 -51.96 3.45 -7.91
C VAL A 245 -52.13 3.10 -6.43
N ALA A 246 -51.60 1.94 -6.00
CA ALA A 246 -51.50 1.57 -4.60
C ALA A 246 -50.23 2.18 -3.98
N ALA A 247 -50.44 2.93 -2.89
CA ALA A 247 -49.41 3.46 -2.00
C ALA A 247 -48.63 2.32 -1.29
N PRO A 248 -47.47 2.61 -0.67
CA PRO A 248 -46.54 1.57 -0.21
C PRO A 248 -47.11 0.80 0.99
N GLN A 249 -47.34 -0.50 0.80
CA GLN A 249 -47.63 -1.45 1.87
C GLN A 249 -46.32 -1.80 2.58
N THR A 250 -45.97 -1.11 3.66
CA THR A 250 -44.81 -1.45 4.52
C THR A 250 -45.19 -1.79 5.96
N ALA A 251 -46.47 -1.71 6.32
CA ALA A 251 -46.93 -1.97 7.69
C ALA A 251 -47.43 -3.42 7.91
N ASP A 252 -47.82 -4.14 6.85
CA ASP A 252 -48.57 -5.41 6.97
C ASP A 252 -47.66 -6.67 6.93
N ASP A 253 -46.37 -6.52 6.59
CA ASP A 253 -45.44 -7.65 6.46
C ASP A 253 -44.65 -7.98 7.73
N ARG A 254 -44.68 -7.10 8.74
CA ARG A 254 -43.92 -7.27 10.00
C ARG A 254 -44.35 -8.48 10.83
N PRO A 255 -45.64 -8.64 11.20
CA PRO A 255 -46.05 -9.81 11.99
C PRO A 255 -45.76 -11.11 11.25
N THR A 256 -46.00 -11.13 9.93
CA THR A 256 -45.75 -12.30 9.07
C THR A 256 -44.27 -12.67 9.02
N ALA A 257 -43.37 -11.70 8.86
CA ALA A 257 -41.93 -11.94 8.82
C ALA A 257 -41.37 -12.41 10.17
N VAL A 258 -41.85 -11.84 11.28
CA VAL A 258 -41.45 -12.24 12.64
C VAL A 258 -41.94 -13.65 12.97
N ASP A 259 -43.18 -14.00 12.62
CA ASP A 259 -43.72 -15.36 12.82
C ASP A 259 -43.01 -16.40 11.95
N ALA A 260 -42.64 -16.05 10.71
CA ALA A 260 -41.86 -16.92 9.84
C ALA A 260 -40.45 -17.20 10.40
N LEU A 261 -39.81 -16.20 11.03
CA LEU A 261 -38.53 -16.38 11.71
C LEU A 261 -38.69 -17.24 12.97
N ARG A 262 -39.76 -17.01 13.75
CA ARG A 262 -40.04 -17.81 14.95
C ARG A 262 -40.20 -19.29 14.62
N LYS A 263 -41.03 -19.61 13.62
CA LYS A 263 -41.16 -20.98 13.10
C LYS A 263 -39.83 -21.54 12.59
N ALA A 264 -39.03 -20.74 11.88
CA ALA A 264 -37.73 -21.21 11.38
C ALA A 264 -36.75 -21.56 12.51
N VAL A 265 -36.80 -20.84 13.63
CA VAL A 265 -36.00 -21.09 14.84
C VAL A 265 -36.52 -22.32 15.60
N GLU A 266 -37.83 -22.44 15.78
CA GLU A 266 -38.48 -23.55 16.50
C GLU A 266 -38.37 -24.88 15.73
N ASP A 267 -38.70 -24.87 14.44
CA ASP A 267 -38.66 -26.06 13.56
C ASP A 267 -37.23 -26.41 13.10
N GLN A 268 -36.22 -25.66 13.57
CA GLN A 268 -34.82 -25.94 13.30
C GLN A 268 -34.48 -26.02 11.80
N LEU A 269 -35.17 -25.26 10.95
CA LEU A 269 -35.09 -25.35 9.48
C LEU A 269 -33.67 -25.16 8.94
N SER A 270 -33.39 -25.66 7.73
CA SER A 270 -32.07 -25.56 7.07
C SER A 270 -31.45 -24.15 7.16
N THR A 271 -30.10 -24.07 7.21
CA THR A 271 -29.35 -22.80 7.33
C THR A 271 -29.77 -21.74 6.30
N SER A 272 -30.06 -22.16 5.06
CA SER A 272 -30.54 -21.26 4.00
C SER A 272 -31.94 -20.68 4.28
N ARG A 273 -32.86 -21.47 4.84
CA ARG A 273 -34.20 -20.98 5.21
C ARG A 273 -34.17 -20.09 6.43
N LEU A 274 -33.39 -20.46 7.46
CA LEU A 274 -33.20 -19.63 8.64
C LEU A 274 -32.61 -18.26 8.28
N ARG A 275 -31.61 -18.24 7.39
CA ARG A 275 -31.03 -17.01 6.84
C ARG A 275 -32.06 -16.14 6.13
N HIS A 276 -32.89 -16.76 5.29
CA HIS A 276 -33.93 -16.05 4.54
C HIS A 276 -34.97 -15.39 5.45
N CYS A 277 -35.50 -16.12 6.44
CA CYS A 277 -36.45 -15.57 7.40
C CYS A 277 -35.82 -14.47 8.26
N LEU A 278 -34.55 -14.60 8.64
CA LEU A 278 -33.84 -13.60 9.42
C LEU A 278 -33.74 -12.27 8.65
N THR A 279 -33.33 -12.32 7.38
CA THR A 279 -33.24 -11.13 6.53
C THR A 279 -34.61 -10.46 6.32
N GLN A 280 -35.68 -11.23 6.17
CA GLN A 280 -37.03 -10.67 6.06
C GLN A 280 -37.50 -10.00 7.35
N ALA A 281 -37.25 -10.61 8.52
CA ALA A 281 -37.59 -10.04 9.82
C ALA A 281 -36.78 -8.77 10.13
N GLU A 282 -35.49 -8.72 9.79
CA GLU A 282 -34.64 -7.52 9.93
C GLU A 282 -35.11 -6.38 9.02
N ALA A 283 -35.53 -6.69 7.79
CA ALA A 283 -36.08 -5.70 6.87
C ALA A 283 -37.39 -5.12 7.40
N ALA A 284 -38.28 -5.96 7.94
CA ALA A 284 -39.58 -5.55 8.46
C ALA A 284 -39.49 -4.80 9.81
N THR A 285 -38.41 -4.98 10.57
CA THR A 285 -38.19 -4.34 11.88
C THR A 285 -37.28 -3.11 11.83
N ARG A 286 -36.83 -2.68 10.64
CA ARG A 286 -35.94 -1.52 10.42
C ARG A 286 -36.51 -0.20 10.96
N GLY A 287 -37.83 -0.10 11.15
CA GLY A 287 -38.52 1.04 11.77
C GLY A 287 -38.61 1.00 13.31
N GLY A 288 -37.95 0.05 13.97
CA GLY A 288 -37.91 -0.09 15.43
C GLY A 288 -38.49 -1.43 15.90
N ALA A 289 -37.62 -2.36 16.32
CA ALA A 289 -37.98 -3.68 16.83
C ALA A 289 -38.39 -3.63 18.32
N SER A 290 -39.35 -4.45 18.71
CA SER A 290 -39.68 -4.68 20.12
C SER A 290 -38.55 -5.45 20.82
N ALA A 291 -38.56 -5.49 22.16
CA ALA A 291 -37.56 -6.27 22.91
C ALA A 291 -37.63 -7.77 22.58
N GLU A 292 -38.84 -8.30 22.38
CA GLU A 292 -39.07 -9.70 22.01
C GLU A 292 -38.56 -10.02 20.59
N GLU A 293 -38.79 -9.13 19.63
CA GLU A 293 -38.29 -9.28 18.26
C GLU A 293 -36.76 -9.22 18.22
N ASN A 294 -36.14 -8.30 18.98
CA ASN A 294 -34.69 -8.21 19.10
C ASN A 294 -34.07 -9.50 19.68
N GLU A 295 -34.71 -10.09 20.69
CA GLU A 295 -34.24 -11.35 21.27
C GLU A 295 -34.37 -12.51 20.28
N LEU A 296 -35.47 -12.55 19.51
CA LEU A 296 -35.66 -13.55 18.46
C LEU A 296 -34.61 -13.43 17.34
N LEU A 297 -34.32 -12.21 16.88
CA LEU A 297 -33.27 -11.93 15.89
C LEU A 297 -31.90 -12.39 16.40
N ARG A 298 -31.58 -12.09 17.65
CA ARG A 298 -30.31 -12.47 18.30
C ARG A 298 -30.16 -14.00 18.40
N ARG A 299 -31.21 -14.69 18.87
CA ARG A 299 -31.26 -16.16 18.95
C ARG A 299 -31.13 -16.84 17.58
N ALA A 300 -31.77 -16.29 16.55
CA ALA A 300 -31.66 -16.80 15.18
C ALA A 300 -30.23 -16.64 14.62
N ALA A 301 -29.58 -15.50 14.87
CA ALA A 301 -28.20 -15.26 14.47
C ALA A 301 -27.22 -16.22 15.17
N ASP A 302 -27.40 -16.46 16.47
CA ASP A 302 -26.56 -17.40 17.23
C ASP A 302 -26.72 -18.85 16.74
N LEU A 303 -27.95 -19.28 16.44
CA LEU A 303 -28.21 -20.61 15.86
C LEU A 303 -27.56 -20.78 14.49
N LEU A 304 -27.60 -19.74 13.66
CA LEU A 304 -26.97 -19.73 12.35
C LEU A 304 -25.43 -19.85 12.50
N LEU A 305 -24.83 -19.08 13.41
CA LEU A 305 -23.40 -19.15 13.72
C LEU A 305 -22.97 -20.52 14.27
N ALA A 306 -23.78 -21.13 15.15
CA ALA A 306 -23.50 -22.45 15.71
C ALA A 306 -23.47 -23.53 14.61
N ARG A 307 -24.42 -23.47 13.67
CA ARG A 307 -24.52 -24.42 12.55
C ARG A 307 -23.41 -24.25 11.52
N GLU A 308 -23.00 -23.03 11.23
CA GLU A 308 -21.91 -22.75 10.28
C GLU A 308 -20.52 -23.11 10.82
N ARG A 309 -20.36 -23.13 12.14
CA ARG A 309 -19.10 -23.52 12.80
C ARG A 309 -18.95 -25.03 13.01
N GLY A 310 -19.98 -25.84 12.69
CA GLY A 310 -19.92 -27.30 12.78
C GLY A 310 -19.69 -27.83 14.20
N VAL A 311 -20.02 -27.06 15.24
CA VAL A 311 -19.87 -27.49 16.63
C VAL A 311 -21.06 -28.40 16.98
N GLY A 312 -20.85 -29.72 16.97
CA GLY A 312 -21.82 -30.71 17.44
C GLY A 312 -22.15 -31.88 16.51
N VAL A 313 -21.53 -32.01 15.34
CA VAL A 313 -21.75 -33.18 14.45
C VAL A 313 -20.57 -34.15 14.57
N SER A 314 -20.84 -35.34 15.13
CA SER A 314 -19.88 -36.45 15.16
C SER A 314 -19.52 -36.89 13.74
N PRO A 315 -18.24 -37.14 13.44
CA PRO A 315 -17.83 -37.56 12.09
C PRO A 315 -18.17 -39.04 11.84
N PRO A 316 -18.63 -39.42 10.63
CA PRO A 316 -18.69 -40.82 10.24
C PRO A 316 -17.27 -41.40 10.04
N SER A 317 -17.11 -42.67 10.43
CA SER A 317 -15.86 -43.42 10.42
C SER A 317 -15.27 -43.57 9.00
N THR A 318 -13.97 -43.31 8.86
CA THR A 318 -13.22 -43.39 7.59
C THR A 318 -12.60 -44.78 7.40
N PRO A 319 -12.60 -45.37 6.18
CA PRO A 319 -11.86 -46.61 5.88
C PRO A 319 -10.37 -46.35 5.56
N PRO A 320 -9.49 -47.39 5.57
CA PRO A 320 -8.04 -47.22 5.60
C PRO A 320 -7.41 -46.85 4.25
N PRO A 321 -6.20 -46.26 4.25
CA PRO A 321 -5.61 -45.65 3.05
C PRO A 321 -4.89 -46.69 2.17
N ARG A 322 -5.18 -46.65 0.87
CA ARG A 322 -4.35 -47.33 -0.14
C ARG A 322 -3.16 -46.44 -0.52
N ARG A 323 -1.97 -47.05 -0.43
CA ARG A 323 -0.69 -46.50 -0.89
C ARG A 323 -0.69 -46.31 -2.41
N GLY A 324 -0.10 -45.19 -2.86
CA GLY A 324 0.65 -45.17 -4.12
C GLY A 324 0.56 -43.90 -4.95
N ARG A 325 1.70 -43.19 -4.99
CA ARG A 325 2.34 -42.55 -6.16
C ARG A 325 2.41 -41.02 -6.11
N LEU A 326 3.63 -40.57 -5.83
CA LEU A 326 4.11 -39.20 -5.86
C LEU A 326 3.99 -38.64 -7.29
N SER A 327 3.20 -37.58 -7.47
CA SER A 327 3.33 -36.65 -8.58
C SER A 327 3.79 -35.30 -8.02
N ARG A 328 4.99 -34.92 -8.44
CA ARG A 328 5.70 -33.69 -8.09
C ARG A 328 5.34 -32.65 -9.14
N GLY A 329 4.56 -31.63 -8.78
CA GLY A 329 4.25 -30.52 -9.68
C GLY A 329 3.06 -29.68 -9.22
N GLY A 330 3.34 -28.56 -8.56
CA GLY A 330 2.49 -27.37 -8.54
C GLY A 330 1.05 -27.50 -8.05
N ARG A 331 0.83 -27.51 -6.73
CA ARG A 331 -0.42 -27.06 -6.07
C ARG A 331 -0.19 -27.01 -4.55
N SER A 332 0.46 -25.97 -4.04
CA SER A 332 0.68 -25.78 -2.59
C SER A 332 -0.44 -25.00 -1.88
N GLY A 333 -1.45 -24.47 -2.58
CA GLY A 333 -2.50 -23.64 -1.98
C GLY A 333 -3.70 -24.39 -1.35
N ALA A 334 -3.83 -25.70 -1.55
CA ALA A 334 -5.04 -26.43 -1.17
C ALA A 334 -4.93 -27.33 0.07
N SER A 335 -3.71 -27.67 0.53
CA SER A 335 -3.57 -28.55 1.69
C SER A 335 -3.75 -27.76 3.00
N PRO A 336 -4.40 -28.35 4.03
CA PRO A 336 -4.49 -27.72 5.36
C PRO A 336 -3.13 -27.33 5.94
N ALA A 337 -2.08 -28.12 5.63
CA ALA A 337 -0.71 -27.85 6.04
C ALA A 337 -0.08 -26.64 5.31
N GLY A 338 -0.40 -26.44 4.03
CA GLY A 338 0.02 -25.26 3.25
C GLY A 338 -0.61 -23.97 3.79
N LYS A 339 -1.92 -23.99 4.04
CA LYS A 339 -2.64 -22.87 4.68
C LYS A 339 -2.12 -22.58 6.09
N ALA A 340 -1.75 -23.62 6.86
CA ALA A 340 -1.13 -23.45 8.16
C ALA A 340 0.27 -22.82 8.06
N ALA A 341 1.06 -23.16 7.03
CA ALA A 341 2.38 -22.57 6.81
C ALA A 341 2.32 -21.08 6.42
N GLU A 342 1.28 -20.68 5.66
CA GLU A 342 0.99 -19.28 5.34
C GLU A 342 0.57 -18.51 6.60
N ALA A 343 -0.37 -19.05 7.39
CA ALA A 343 -0.77 -18.46 8.67
C ALA A 343 0.40 -18.30 9.67
N VAL A 344 1.38 -19.21 9.64
CA VAL A 344 2.62 -19.09 10.43
C VAL A 344 3.49 -17.94 9.94
N ALA A 345 3.59 -17.72 8.62
CA ALA A 345 4.30 -16.57 8.09
C ALA A 345 3.66 -15.25 8.54
N ASP A 346 2.33 -15.17 8.50
CA ASP A 346 1.55 -13.98 8.88
C ASP A 346 1.67 -13.66 10.37
N LEU A 347 1.58 -14.67 11.24
CA LEU A 347 1.71 -14.49 12.69
C LEU A 347 3.13 -14.03 13.07
N LEU A 348 4.16 -14.58 12.43
CA LEU A 348 5.53 -14.14 12.63
C LEU A 348 5.75 -12.69 12.19
N ASP A 349 5.16 -12.27 11.07
CA ASP A 349 5.25 -10.90 10.58
C ASP A 349 4.52 -9.92 11.51
N THR A 350 3.32 -10.29 11.98
CA THR A 350 2.56 -9.50 12.96
C THR A 350 3.34 -9.29 14.25
N LEU A 351 3.91 -10.37 14.81
CA LEU A 351 4.73 -10.32 16.02
C LEU A 351 5.98 -9.45 15.82
N ASP A 352 6.66 -9.55 14.66
CA ASP A 352 7.85 -8.76 14.37
C ASP A 352 7.56 -7.27 14.16
N ARG A 353 6.45 -6.92 13.48
CA ARG A 353 6.03 -5.51 13.26
C ARG A 353 5.54 -4.83 14.54
N ARG A 354 4.75 -5.54 15.37
CA ARG A 354 4.14 -4.97 16.58
C ARG A 354 4.96 -5.24 17.86
N ARG A 355 6.21 -5.68 17.70
CA ARG A 355 7.11 -6.13 18.78
C ARG A 355 7.27 -5.18 19.97
N GLY A 356 7.10 -3.87 19.77
CA GLY A 356 7.22 -2.85 20.84
C GLY A 356 5.88 -2.32 21.37
N HIS A 357 4.75 -2.75 20.81
CA HIS A 357 3.43 -2.14 21.04
C HIS A 357 2.36 -3.14 21.46
N LEU A 358 2.70 -4.42 21.59
CA LEU A 358 1.79 -5.46 22.05
C LEU A 358 1.83 -5.58 23.58
N PRO A 359 0.68 -5.54 24.27
CA PRO A 359 0.59 -5.95 25.67
C PRO A 359 1.08 -7.40 25.83
N SER A 360 1.78 -7.71 26.93
CA SER A 360 2.37 -9.03 27.16
C SER A 360 1.37 -10.20 27.04
N ALA A 361 0.11 -9.99 27.43
CA ALA A 361 -0.95 -10.99 27.30
C ALA A 361 -1.35 -11.27 25.84
N GLU A 362 -1.40 -10.23 24.99
CA GLU A 362 -1.69 -10.36 23.55
C GLU A 362 -0.51 -11.01 22.83
N GLN A 363 0.72 -10.64 23.19
CA GLN A 363 1.93 -11.27 22.68
C GLN A 363 1.96 -12.78 23.01
N GLN A 364 1.62 -13.16 24.25
CA GLN A 364 1.55 -14.57 24.65
C GLN A 364 0.50 -15.32 23.83
N ARG A 365 -0.69 -14.74 23.64
CA ARG A 365 -1.77 -15.34 22.85
C ARG A 365 -1.34 -15.60 21.40
N LEU A 366 -0.68 -14.62 20.78
CA LEU A 366 -0.20 -14.73 19.40
C LEU A 366 0.92 -15.78 19.26
N VAL A 367 1.82 -15.90 20.24
CA VAL A 367 2.84 -16.95 20.24
C VAL A 367 2.22 -18.33 20.43
N THR A 368 1.23 -18.50 21.31
CA THR A 368 0.50 -19.77 21.42
C THR A 368 -0.22 -20.15 20.12
N GLN A 369 -0.84 -19.17 19.45
CA GLN A 369 -1.47 -19.38 18.15
C GLN A 369 -0.46 -19.76 17.07
N LEU A 370 0.72 -19.12 17.08
CA LEU A 370 1.83 -19.41 16.19
C LEU A 370 2.32 -20.86 16.37
N GLN A 371 2.46 -21.34 17.61
CA GLN A 371 2.84 -22.71 17.91
C GLN A 371 1.83 -23.73 17.39
N ALA A 372 0.53 -23.50 17.64
CA ALA A 372 -0.54 -24.38 17.18
C ALA A 372 -0.55 -24.50 15.65
N LYS A 373 -0.41 -23.37 14.94
CA LYS A 373 -0.34 -23.37 13.46
C LYS A 373 0.95 -23.98 12.95
N ALA A 374 2.07 -23.80 13.65
CA ALA A 374 3.34 -24.42 13.29
C ALA A 374 3.29 -25.95 13.39
N ALA A 375 2.60 -26.50 14.39
CA ALA A 375 2.39 -27.94 14.52
C ALA A 375 1.60 -28.51 13.34
N THR A 376 0.54 -27.80 12.89
CA THR A 376 -0.25 -28.20 11.71
C THR A 376 0.53 -28.07 10.38
N ALA A 377 1.41 -27.08 10.27
CA ALA A 377 2.20 -26.84 9.06
C ALA A 377 3.34 -27.87 8.87
N GLY A 378 3.91 -28.40 9.96
CA GLY A 378 4.88 -29.49 9.95
C GLY A 378 6.04 -29.30 8.94
N PRO A 379 6.19 -30.18 7.93
CA PRO A 379 7.31 -30.12 6.97
C PRO A 379 7.26 -28.90 6.04
N TRP A 380 6.10 -28.23 5.91
CA TRP A 380 5.91 -27.07 5.04
C TRP A 380 6.55 -25.79 5.60
N LEU A 381 6.98 -25.81 6.87
CA LEU A 381 7.73 -24.71 7.46
C LEU A 381 9.17 -24.72 7.00
N THR A 382 9.58 -23.59 6.43
CA THR A 382 10.97 -23.32 6.08
C THR A 382 11.86 -23.32 7.33
N ARG A 383 13.15 -23.64 7.14
CA ARG A 383 14.15 -23.57 8.23
C ARG A 383 14.20 -22.18 8.88
N HIS A 384 13.90 -21.13 8.11
CA HIS A 384 13.83 -19.76 8.58
C HIS A 384 12.64 -19.53 9.52
N GLN A 385 11.43 -19.94 9.13
CA GLN A 385 10.24 -19.85 9.99
C GLN A 385 10.42 -20.62 11.29
N ARG A 386 10.98 -21.84 11.25
CA ARG A 386 11.27 -22.62 12.46
C ARG A 386 12.23 -21.91 13.42
N ARG A 387 13.25 -21.22 12.89
CA ARG A 387 14.17 -20.40 13.70
C ARG A 387 13.48 -19.18 14.32
N ARG A 388 12.63 -18.48 13.55
CA ARG A 388 11.85 -17.33 14.06
C ARG A 388 10.88 -17.75 15.15
N ILE A 389 10.18 -18.88 14.98
CA ILE A 389 9.32 -19.48 16.02
C ILE A 389 10.13 -19.69 17.30
N ALA A 390 11.28 -20.38 17.22
CA ALA A 390 12.12 -20.63 18.40
C ALA A 390 12.62 -19.35 19.10
N VAL A 391 12.85 -18.26 18.36
CA VAL A 391 13.23 -16.95 18.95
C VAL A 391 12.07 -16.35 19.73
N TRP A 392 10.85 -16.42 19.20
CA TRP A 392 9.66 -15.93 19.87
C TRP A 392 9.32 -16.77 21.10
N GLU A 393 9.40 -18.10 21.01
CA GLU A 393 9.22 -19.02 22.12
C GLU A 393 10.16 -18.73 23.29
N LYS A 394 11.46 -18.54 23.00
CA LYS A 394 12.48 -18.20 24.01
C LYS A 394 12.24 -16.86 24.71
N ARG A 395 11.53 -15.93 24.07
CA ARG A 395 11.25 -14.60 24.63
C ARG A 395 9.98 -14.53 25.45
N THR A 396 9.01 -15.38 25.15
CA THR A 396 7.74 -15.46 25.87
C THR A 396 7.72 -16.50 26.97
N LEU A 397 8.75 -17.35 27.08
CA LEU A 397 8.97 -18.14 28.27
C LEU A 397 9.17 -17.19 29.46
N PRO A 398 8.36 -17.31 30.53
CA PRO A 398 8.63 -16.58 31.77
C PRO A 398 10.04 -16.92 32.22
N ALA A 399 10.84 -15.92 32.59
CA ALA A 399 12.04 -16.16 33.36
C ALA A 399 11.61 -16.95 34.61
N ALA A 400 12.02 -18.21 34.71
CA ALA A 400 11.82 -18.99 35.92
C ALA A 400 12.40 -18.16 37.07
N ALA A 401 11.55 -17.79 38.02
CA ALA A 401 11.96 -17.11 39.23
C ALA A 401 13.10 -17.93 39.87
N PRO A 402 14.24 -17.33 40.25
CA PRO A 402 15.23 -18.05 41.02
C PRO A 402 14.57 -18.49 42.32
N ALA A 403 14.61 -19.81 42.55
CA ALA A 403 14.11 -20.44 43.76
C ALA A 403 14.72 -19.75 44.98
N ALA A 404 13.85 -19.39 45.92
CA ALA A 404 14.21 -18.92 47.24
C ALA A 404 15.16 -19.93 47.90
N ALA A 405 16.41 -19.53 48.11
CA ALA A 405 17.30 -20.17 49.07
C ALA A 405 17.11 -19.48 50.42
N ALA A 406 16.72 -20.27 51.40
CA ALA A 406 16.41 -19.87 52.75
C ALA A 406 17.68 -19.66 53.61
N ALA A 407 17.69 -18.53 54.33
CA ALA A 407 18.16 -18.30 55.72
C ALA A 407 19.68 -18.45 56.07
N PRO A 408 20.19 -17.87 57.20
CA PRO A 408 19.48 -17.23 58.32
C PRO A 408 20.06 -15.89 58.84
N LEU A 409 19.29 -15.38 59.81
CA LEU A 409 19.43 -14.28 60.76
C LEU A 409 20.84 -14.01 61.34
N GLY A 410 21.16 -12.74 61.58
CA GLY A 410 22.09 -12.37 62.66
C GLY A 410 22.66 -10.95 62.65
N ARG A 411 22.15 -10.13 63.59
CA ARG A 411 22.77 -8.98 64.29
C ARG A 411 22.64 -7.55 63.75
N VAL A 412 22.17 -6.72 64.70
CA VAL A 412 22.03 -5.26 64.74
C VAL A 412 23.28 -4.64 65.43
N PRO A 413 23.40 -3.32 65.68
CA PRO A 413 24.27 -2.38 64.96
C PRO A 413 25.36 -1.74 65.85
N VAL A 414 26.38 -1.11 65.27
CA VAL A 414 27.21 -0.10 65.97
C VAL A 414 27.60 1.03 65.01
N LEU A 415 27.14 2.24 65.31
CA LEU A 415 27.66 3.55 64.86
C LEU A 415 28.94 3.88 65.67
N PRO A 416 29.93 4.65 65.16
CA PRO A 416 29.78 6.11 65.18
C PRO A 416 30.52 6.96 64.11
N ALA A 417 29.94 8.15 63.90
CA ALA A 417 30.49 9.50 63.74
C ALA A 417 31.85 9.80 63.05
N ALA A 418 31.81 10.68 62.04
CA ALA A 418 32.53 11.98 61.96
C ALA A 418 32.25 12.63 60.58
N ALA A 419 31.74 13.87 60.52
CA ALA A 419 32.40 15.10 60.00
C ALA A 419 33.06 14.92 58.62
N THR A 420 32.81 15.74 57.58
CA THR A 420 33.00 17.20 57.52
C THR A 420 32.35 17.80 56.26
N GLU A 421 32.26 19.12 56.29
CA GLU A 421 31.65 20.15 55.43
C GLU A 421 31.75 20.10 53.88
N ALA A 422 30.85 20.91 53.31
CA ALA A 422 30.59 21.29 51.91
C ALA A 422 31.76 22.11 51.26
N PRO A 423 31.71 22.67 50.00
CA PRO A 423 30.55 23.33 49.36
C PRO A 423 30.37 23.21 47.83
N ALA A 424 29.20 23.69 47.40
CA ALA A 424 28.72 23.84 46.03
C ALA A 424 29.37 25.01 45.26
N ARG A 425 29.29 24.95 43.92
CA ARG A 425 29.61 26.03 42.97
C ARG A 425 28.68 25.99 41.73
N PRO A 426 28.54 27.09 40.96
CA PRO A 426 27.26 27.79 40.84
C PRO A 426 26.61 27.76 39.44
N VAL A 427 25.33 28.09 39.40
CA VAL A 427 24.49 28.29 38.20
C VAL A 427 24.67 29.72 37.67
N SER A 428 24.86 29.88 36.35
CA SER A 428 24.90 31.18 35.66
C SER A 428 23.58 31.52 34.95
N PRO A 429 23.24 32.82 34.78
CA PRO A 429 21.87 33.27 34.53
C PRO A 429 21.52 33.48 33.05
N ARG A 430 20.21 33.41 32.79
CA ARG A 430 19.50 33.74 31.54
C ARG A 430 19.71 35.21 31.13
N GLN A 431 19.98 35.46 29.85
CA GLN A 431 19.76 36.75 29.20
C GLN A 431 18.58 36.68 28.22
N ARG A 432 17.63 37.62 28.39
CA ARG A 432 16.58 37.97 27.43
C ARG A 432 17.12 39.02 26.47
N GLY A 433 16.86 38.88 25.17
CA GLY A 433 17.13 39.90 24.16
C GLY A 433 16.16 39.80 22.98
N VAL A 434 15.24 40.77 22.91
CA VAL A 434 14.63 41.51 21.77
C VAL A 434 14.32 40.77 20.44
N PRO A 435 13.11 40.96 19.84
CA PRO A 435 12.69 40.28 18.61
C PRO A 435 13.41 40.82 17.36
N ARG A 436 14.01 39.90 16.60
CA ARG A 436 14.64 40.15 15.29
C ARG A 436 13.59 40.08 14.18
N ARG A 437 13.61 41.06 13.26
CA ARG A 437 12.95 41.02 11.94
C ARG A 437 13.27 39.70 11.20
N PRO A 438 12.35 39.17 10.37
CA PRO A 438 12.61 37.94 9.61
C PRO A 438 13.76 38.18 8.64
N SER A 439 14.85 37.45 8.82
CA SER A 439 15.96 37.37 7.90
C SER A 439 15.52 36.61 6.64
N VAL A 440 15.57 37.28 5.50
CA VAL A 440 15.56 36.66 4.17
C VAL A 440 16.70 35.66 4.14
N ILE A 441 16.38 34.36 4.04
CA ILE A 441 17.38 33.32 3.83
C ILE A 441 17.92 33.51 2.41
N PRO A 442 19.24 33.64 2.19
CA PRO A 442 19.79 33.61 0.84
C PRO A 442 19.56 32.23 0.25
N THR A 443 18.58 32.12 -0.65
CA THR A 443 18.32 30.90 -1.40
C THR A 443 19.46 30.70 -2.40
N ASP A 444 20.18 29.58 -2.27
CA ASP A 444 21.25 29.20 -3.18
C ASP A 444 20.69 28.97 -4.60
N ILE A 445 21.05 29.86 -5.54
CA ILE A 445 20.53 29.88 -6.92
C ILE A 445 20.91 28.58 -7.66
N ASP A 446 22.06 27.99 -7.37
CA ASP A 446 22.53 26.78 -8.04
C ASP A 446 21.74 25.55 -7.55
N ALA A 447 21.45 25.48 -6.25
CA ALA A 447 20.57 24.44 -5.70
C ALA A 447 19.14 24.53 -6.25
N VAL A 448 18.62 25.75 -6.43
CA VAL A 448 17.31 25.98 -7.08
C VAL A 448 17.36 25.58 -8.55
N ALA A 449 18.45 25.87 -9.26
CA ALA A 449 18.64 25.51 -10.66
C ALA A 449 18.68 23.98 -10.87
N ASP A 450 19.38 23.25 -9.99
CA ASP A 450 19.46 21.79 -10.03
C ASP A 450 18.08 21.16 -9.78
N THR A 451 17.37 21.65 -8.76
CA THR A 451 16.01 21.16 -8.45
C THR A 451 15.02 21.46 -9.58
N ALA A 452 15.11 22.66 -10.18
CA ALA A 452 14.28 23.02 -11.33
C ALA A 452 14.61 22.16 -12.56
N ARG A 453 15.88 21.80 -12.78
CA ARG A 453 16.28 20.87 -13.85
C ARG A 453 15.60 19.52 -13.67
N ASP A 454 15.67 18.94 -12.48
CA ASP A 454 15.12 17.62 -12.19
C ASP A 454 13.61 17.56 -12.48
N VAL A 455 12.86 18.60 -12.06
CA VAL A 455 11.42 18.70 -12.32
C VAL A 455 11.13 18.82 -13.81
N LEU A 456 11.92 19.60 -14.56
CA LEU A 456 11.72 19.78 -16.00
C LEU A 456 12.11 18.54 -16.81
N GLU A 457 13.19 17.84 -16.44
CA GLU A 457 13.54 16.55 -17.05
C GLU A 457 12.48 15.48 -16.77
N HIS A 458 11.90 15.50 -15.57
CA HIS A 458 10.78 14.62 -15.24
C HIS A 458 9.57 14.89 -16.14
N ALA A 459 9.19 16.16 -16.30
CA ALA A 459 8.13 16.54 -17.23
C ALA A 459 8.45 16.12 -18.68
N ALA A 460 9.72 16.23 -19.09
CA ALA A 460 10.20 15.81 -20.41
C ALA A 460 10.01 14.31 -20.65
N ARG A 461 10.46 13.48 -19.69
CA ARG A 461 10.36 12.01 -19.76
C ARG A 461 8.92 11.52 -19.77
N LEU A 462 8.02 12.23 -19.07
CA LEU A 462 6.59 11.95 -19.08
C LEU A 462 5.87 12.44 -20.35
N GLY A 463 6.54 13.18 -21.23
CA GLY A 463 5.89 13.78 -22.41
C GLY A 463 4.88 14.87 -22.04
N THR A 464 5.11 15.58 -20.93
CA THR A 464 4.19 16.61 -20.41
C THR A 464 4.87 17.98 -20.32
N THR A 465 4.05 19.02 -20.21
CA THR A 465 4.48 20.39 -19.86
C THR A 465 4.01 20.72 -18.44
N ILE A 466 4.71 21.63 -17.77
CA ILE A 466 4.42 22.04 -16.40
C ILE A 466 4.03 23.52 -16.34
N SER A 467 2.98 23.88 -15.58
CA SER A 467 2.63 25.29 -15.38
C SER A 467 3.64 25.97 -14.44
N TRP A 468 3.83 27.29 -14.61
CA TRP A 468 4.70 28.08 -13.75
C TRP A 468 4.38 27.93 -12.25
N ASP A 469 3.10 28.04 -11.89
CA ASP A 469 2.66 27.90 -10.49
C ASP A 469 3.00 26.52 -9.91
N ARG A 470 2.87 25.48 -10.73
CA ARG A 470 3.20 24.11 -10.33
C ARG A 470 4.71 23.91 -10.20
N LEU A 471 5.50 24.49 -11.10
CA LEU A 471 6.97 24.47 -11.00
C LEU A 471 7.43 25.19 -9.72
N CYS A 472 6.87 26.36 -9.43
CA CYS A 472 7.14 27.11 -8.20
C CYS A 472 6.72 26.36 -6.92
N ALA A 473 5.61 25.61 -6.95
CA ALA A 473 5.19 24.78 -5.83
C ALA A 473 6.14 23.58 -5.60
N GLN A 474 6.73 23.03 -6.67
CA GLN A 474 7.62 21.87 -6.60
C GLN A 474 9.08 22.25 -6.30
N VAL A 475 9.52 23.46 -6.69
CA VAL A 475 10.89 23.94 -6.49
C VAL A 475 10.90 25.00 -5.39
N LYS A 476 11.26 24.59 -4.17
CA LYS A 476 11.34 25.50 -3.01
C LYS A 476 12.30 26.65 -3.28
N GLY A 477 11.82 27.87 -2.99
CA GLY A 477 12.60 29.10 -3.14
C GLY A 477 12.59 29.68 -4.55
N LEU A 478 12.10 28.99 -5.59
CA LEU A 478 12.06 29.52 -6.95
C LEU A 478 11.14 30.76 -7.07
N ALA A 479 9.96 30.71 -6.45
CA ALA A 479 9.03 31.84 -6.41
C ALA A 479 9.55 33.03 -5.58
N GLU A 480 10.46 32.77 -4.64
CA GLU A 480 11.02 33.77 -3.71
C GLU A 480 12.23 34.51 -4.32
N LEU A 481 12.80 33.97 -5.41
CA LEU A 481 13.87 34.62 -6.17
C LEU A 481 13.34 35.82 -6.96
N SER A 482 14.18 36.84 -7.15
CA SER A 482 13.89 37.91 -8.10
C SER A 482 13.78 37.37 -9.53
N GLU A 483 13.05 38.06 -10.41
CA GLU A 483 12.86 37.63 -11.80
C GLU A 483 14.20 37.38 -12.52
N GLU A 484 15.22 38.20 -12.24
CA GLU A 484 16.57 38.00 -12.78
C GLU A 484 17.24 36.73 -12.25
N HIS A 485 17.08 36.40 -10.97
CA HIS A 485 17.61 35.18 -10.39
C HIS A 485 16.83 33.93 -10.85
N GLN A 486 15.50 34.03 -11.03
CA GLN A 486 14.68 32.98 -11.64
C GLN A 486 15.16 32.67 -13.06
N ARG A 487 15.41 33.71 -13.88
CA ARG A 487 15.99 33.56 -15.22
C ARG A 487 17.34 32.88 -15.18
N ARG A 488 18.23 33.30 -14.28
CA ARG A 488 19.56 32.69 -14.12
C ARG A 488 19.47 31.22 -13.73
N ALA A 489 18.60 30.87 -12.78
CA ALA A 489 18.38 29.50 -12.34
C ALA A 489 17.85 28.62 -13.47
N LEU A 490 16.84 29.06 -14.24
CA LEU A 490 16.28 28.29 -15.36
C LEU A 490 17.25 28.15 -16.54
N LYS A 491 18.08 29.18 -16.78
CA LYS A 491 19.16 29.11 -17.76
C LYS A 491 20.22 28.09 -17.33
N ALA A 492 20.62 28.09 -16.06
CA ALA A 492 21.54 27.10 -15.50
C ALA A 492 20.94 25.69 -15.51
N ALA A 493 19.65 25.54 -15.22
CA ALA A 493 18.91 24.27 -15.34
C ALA A 493 19.00 23.72 -16.78
N SER A 494 18.90 24.60 -17.78
CA SER A 494 18.95 24.23 -19.19
C SER A 494 20.37 23.99 -19.75
N ALA A 495 21.43 24.41 -19.04
CA ALA A 495 22.80 24.46 -19.59
C ALA A 495 23.42 23.08 -19.91
N ARG A 496 22.95 22.01 -19.25
CA ARG A 496 23.44 20.63 -19.44
C ARG A 496 22.58 19.82 -20.43
N SER A 497 21.52 20.43 -20.98
CA SER A 497 20.64 19.82 -21.97
C SER A 497 20.93 20.42 -23.36
N PRO A 498 20.90 19.62 -24.43
CA PRO A 498 21.07 20.13 -25.80
C PRO A 498 19.94 21.08 -26.23
N ARG A 499 18.81 21.09 -25.52
CA ARG A 499 17.65 21.95 -25.78
C ARG A 499 17.20 22.65 -24.49
N PRO A 500 16.68 23.89 -24.57
CA PRO A 500 16.30 24.66 -23.39
C PRO A 500 15.08 24.04 -22.70
N LEU A 501 15.28 23.39 -21.56
CA LEU A 501 14.23 22.75 -20.75
C LEU A 501 13.13 23.72 -20.32
N ALA A 502 13.45 25.03 -20.26
CA ALA A 502 12.47 26.09 -20.01
C ALA A 502 11.31 26.13 -21.02
N ALA A 503 11.43 25.48 -22.19
CA ALA A 503 10.33 25.32 -23.14
C ALA A 503 9.17 24.48 -22.59
N LEU A 504 9.39 23.63 -21.58
CA LEU A 504 8.34 22.82 -20.97
C LEU A 504 7.45 23.63 -20.00
N ILE A 505 7.78 24.90 -19.75
CA ILE A 505 7.06 25.76 -18.81
C ILE A 505 5.93 26.48 -19.54
N THR A 506 4.70 26.31 -19.06
CA THR A 506 3.51 27.01 -19.57
C THR A 506 2.97 28.02 -18.57
N THR A 507 2.22 29.00 -19.08
CA THR A 507 1.27 29.75 -18.24
C THR A 507 0.04 28.88 -17.94
N GLY A 508 -0.86 29.35 -17.05
CA GLY A 508 -2.13 28.67 -16.75
C GLY A 508 -2.96 28.36 -18.00
N ASP A 509 -2.84 29.18 -19.04
CA ASP A 509 -3.57 29.05 -20.31
C ASP A 509 -2.87 28.14 -21.35
N ARG A 510 -1.90 27.31 -20.92
CA ARG A 510 -1.11 26.42 -21.79
C ARG A 510 -0.35 27.14 -22.92
N THR A 511 -0.05 28.43 -22.74
CA THR A 511 0.82 29.20 -23.64
C THR A 511 2.27 29.18 -23.13
N PRO A 512 3.28 29.39 -23.99
CA PRO A 512 4.68 29.41 -23.58
C PRO A 512 4.94 30.49 -22.53
N HIS A 513 5.59 30.11 -21.43
CA HIS A 513 5.95 31.06 -20.38
C HIS A 513 6.94 32.13 -20.89
N PRO A 514 6.89 33.39 -20.41
CA PRO A 514 7.82 34.44 -20.81
C PRO A 514 9.30 34.05 -20.73
N HIS A 515 9.69 33.24 -19.74
CA HIS A 515 11.06 32.75 -19.60
C HIS A 515 11.55 31.93 -20.81
N TYR A 516 10.66 31.16 -21.48
CA TYR A 516 11.01 30.51 -22.75
C TYR A 516 11.27 31.54 -23.86
N ARG A 517 10.40 32.56 -23.99
CA ARG A 517 10.56 33.60 -25.02
C ARG A 517 11.86 34.38 -24.84
N HIS A 518 12.26 34.65 -23.59
CA HIS A 518 13.55 35.28 -23.29
C HIS A 518 14.74 34.36 -23.62
N ALA A 519 14.67 33.07 -23.29
CA ALA A 519 15.70 32.10 -23.62
C ALA A 519 15.84 31.90 -25.14
N ALA A 520 14.72 31.82 -25.87
CA ALA A 520 14.69 31.69 -27.33
C ALA A 520 15.27 32.93 -28.03
N ARG A 521 14.94 34.14 -27.58
CA ARG A 521 15.53 35.39 -28.10
C ARG A 521 17.03 35.49 -27.82
N ALA A 522 17.48 35.05 -26.64
CA ALA A 522 18.90 35.04 -26.29
C ALA A 522 19.71 33.99 -27.07
N GLY A 523 19.06 32.92 -27.55
CA GLY A 523 19.66 31.88 -28.40
C GLY A 523 19.45 32.06 -29.91
N GLY A 524 18.86 33.18 -30.36
CA GLY A 524 18.62 33.48 -31.77
C GLY A 524 17.52 32.64 -32.45
N GLY A 525 16.69 31.93 -31.68
CA GLY A 525 15.64 31.03 -32.20
C GLY A 525 14.28 31.72 -32.41
N PRO A 526 13.41 31.15 -33.26
CA PRO A 526 12.05 31.66 -33.46
C PRO A 526 11.21 31.56 -32.18
N ALA A 527 10.53 32.64 -31.81
CA ALA A 527 9.77 32.78 -30.56
C ALA A 527 8.24 32.56 -30.72
N GLY A 528 7.80 32.10 -31.91
CA GLY A 528 6.40 31.85 -32.23
C GLY A 528 5.84 30.58 -31.56
N GLN A 529 4.50 30.44 -31.59
CA GLN A 529 3.78 29.32 -30.98
C GLN A 529 4.18 27.97 -31.61
N GLU A 530 4.31 27.91 -32.93
CA GLU A 530 4.72 26.71 -33.67
C GLU A 530 6.16 26.29 -33.33
N ALA A 531 7.06 27.27 -33.23
CA ALA A 531 8.45 27.03 -32.83
C ALA A 531 8.56 26.52 -31.39
N TRP A 532 7.70 27.02 -30.48
CA TRP A 532 7.60 26.50 -29.13
C TRP A 532 7.09 25.05 -29.10
N GLN A 533 6.03 24.74 -29.85
CA GLN A 533 5.50 23.37 -29.93
C GLN A 533 6.55 22.38 -30.48
N GLN A 534 7.30 22.79 -31.50
CA GLN A 534 8.40 21.97 -32.03
C GLN A 534 9.51 21.78 -30.98
N ALA A 535 9.88 22.83 -30.24
CA ALA A 535 10.88 22.72 -29.17
C ALA A 535 10.44 21.77 -28.05
N VAL A 536 9.16 21.79 -27.67
CA VAL A 536 8.58 20.84 -26.70
C VAL A 536 8.64 19.41 -27.24
N ALA A 537 8.26 19.19 -28.49
CA ALA A 537 8.30 17.87 -29.13
C ALA A 537 9.73 17.31 -29.22
N ASP A 538 10.70 18.14 -29.59
CA ASP A 538 12.12 17.77 -29.66
C ASP A 538 12.65 17.37 -28.28
N ILE A 539 12.28 18.10 -27.22
CA ILE A 539 12.65 17.76 -25.84
C ILE A 539 12.03 16.42 -25.44
N HIS A 540 10.74 16.20 -25.68
CA HIS A 540 10.11 14.91 -25.37
C HIS A 540 10.75 13.74 -26.13
N ALA A 541 11.12 13.94 -27.40
CA ALA A 541 11.79 12.94 -28.21
C ALA A 541 13.17 12.58 -27.64
N ALA A 542 13.95 13.57 -27.19
CA ALA A 542 15.28 13.36 -26.60
C ALA A 542 15.24 12.59 -25.27
N PHE A 543 14.13 12.67 -24.53
CA PHE A 543 13.97 12.03 -23.22
C PHE A 543 13.13 10.75 -23.24
N ARG A 544 12.64 10.29 -24.41
CA ARG A 544 12.02 8.97 -24.53
C ARG A 544 13.08 7.87 -24.48
N PRO A 545 12.90 6.81 -23.67
CA PRO A 545 13.77 5.65 -23.72
C PRO A 545 13.70 5.03 -25.12
N GLY A 546 14.85 4.89 -25.77
CA GLY A 546 14.95 4.34 -27.11
C GLY A 546 14.27 2.97 -27.18
N THR A 547 13.29 2.84 -28.06
CA THR A 547 12.73 1.54 -28.41
C THR A 547 13.89 0.71 -29.00
N PRO A 548 14.19 -0.50 -28.49
CA PRO A 548 15.17 -1.34 -29.17
C PRO A 548 14.68 -1.57 -30.61
N PRO A 549 15.58 -1.55 -31.59
CA PRO A 549 15.20 -1.74 -32.98
C PRO A 549 14.47 -3.09 -33.13
N PRO A 550 13.42 -3.17 -33.97
CA PRO A 550 12.69 -4.39 -34.18
C PRO A 550 13.63 -5.44 -34.80
N GLY A 551 14.06 -6.43 -34.01
CA GLY A 551 14.93 -7.52 -34.50
C GLY A 551 15.86 -8.18 -33.48
N ALA A 552 16.05 -7.62 -32.28
CA ALA A 552 16.93 -8.24 -31.27
C ALA A 552 16.27 -9.49 -30.64
N ARG A 553 16.54 -10.68 -31.19
CA ARG A 553 16.22 -11.97 -30.54
C ARG A 553 17.19 -12.21 -29.37
N PRO A 554 16.72 -12.77 -28.24
CA PRO A 554 17.60 -13.20 -27.17
C PRO A 554 18.33 -14.48 -27.60
N ASP A 555 19.66 -14.45 -27.59
CA ASP A 555 20.50 -15.61 -27.86
C ASP A 555 20.22 -16.73 -26.85
N GLY A 556 19.62 -17.81 -27.35
CA GLY A 556 19.52 -19.08 -26.66
C GLY A 556 20.88 -19.79 -26.70
N GLY A 557 21.65 -19.65 -25.62
CA GLY A 557 22.88 -20.40 -25.41
C GLY A 557 22.62 -21.89 -25.21
N ARG A 558 23.10 -22.71 -26.15
CA ARG A 558 23.55 -24.08 -25.88
C ARG A 558 24.93 -24.02 -25.23
N GLY A 559 25.14 -24.83 -24.20
CA GLY A 559 26.40 -25.00 -23.48
C GLY A 559 26.15 -25.60 -22.11
#